data_AF-A0A182T7P9-F1
#
_entry.id   AF-A0A182T7P9-F1
#
_cell.length_a   1.000
_cell.length_b   1.000
_cell.length_c   1.000
_cell.angle_alpha   90.00
_cell.angle_beta   90.00
_cell.angle_gamma   90.00
#
_symmetry.space_group_name_H-M   'P 1'
#
loop_
_entity.id
_entity.type
_entity.pdbx_description
1 polymer ?
#
loop_
_entity_poly.entity_id
_entity_poly.type
_entity_poly.pdbx_seq_one_letter_code
_entity_poly.pdbx_strand_id
1 'polypeptide(L)'
;MAGYAMAPGSFELGTFLLCSAGTTLVSGAANSINQVIETSFDAQMARTRNRVLVKGYLSRMHAVGFALGASTVGCSMLYFGVNEMTAALGAANLILYTSIYTPMKRYSILNTWVGSIVGAIPPLMGWAACTGGDLGAGAWILAGLLYCWQFPHFNALSWNIRPEYLKAGYKMMANSHPALCTRVSLRHTGFIAGLSLLAPALDVTNVWFALETLPLNAYFAYLAYDFHQKADSKSSRKLFRFSLLHLPLLMALFLLNKKHWLFREDSKKEMVELEGGLVDGAMATGVFVSGGGEKSEDSSEYLVPNIVADIGAATPSPGSIKAIEDSLLSNVATVLPTAGKQKL
;
A
#
# COMPACT_ATOMS: atom_id res chain seq x y z
N MET A 1 2.96 -4.76 1.82
CA MET A 1 2.84 -3.93 3.03
C MET A 1 1.62 -3.03 3.03
N ALA A 2 1.28 -2.32 1.95
CA ALA A 2 -0.01 -1.62 1.86
C ALA A 2 -1.22 -2.53 2.17
N GLY A 3 -1.21 -3.79 1.68
CA GLY A 3 -2.22 -4.79 2.03
C GLY A 3 -2.34 -5.08 3.55
N TYR A 4 -1.21 -5.14 4.27
CA TYR A 4 -1.20 -5.32 5.73
C TYR A 4 -1.79 -4.10 6.43
N ALA A 5 -1.36 -2.91 6.03
CA ALA A 5 -1.83 -1.66 6.64
C ALA A 5 -3.32 -1.40 6.37
N MET A 6 -3.86 -1.87 5.24
CA MET A 6 -5.27 -1.72 4.88
C MET A 6 -6.19 -2.77 5.49
N ALA A 7 -5.66 -3.93 5.91
CA ALA A 7 -6.46 -4.98 6.50
C ALA A 7 -7.20 -4.50 7.77
N PRO A 8 -8.38 -5.06 8.07
CA PRO A 8 -9.20 -4.64 9.22
C PRO A 8 -8.64 -5.12 10.57
N GLY A 9 -7.59 -5.94 10.59
CA GLY A 9 -6.96 -6.44 11.81
C GLY A 9 -6.14 -5.39 12.57
N SER A 10 -5.80 -5.71 13.82
CA SER A 10 -4.89 -4.92 14.65
C SER A 10 -3.49 -4.86 14.00
N PHE A 11 -2.87 -3.68 14.07
CA PHE A 11 -1.51 -3.55 13.55
C PHE A 11 -0.51 -4.10 14.55
N GLU A 12 -0.04 -5.33 14.31
CA GLU A 12 1.02 -5.93 15.10
C GLU A 12 2.40 -5.72 14.46
N LEU A 13 3.31 -5.06 15.18
CA LEU A 13 4.63 -4.73 14.66
C LEU A 13 5.48 -5.98 14.37
N GLY A 14 5.41 -7.01 15.22
CA GLY A 14 6.16 -8.25 15.05
C GLY A 14 5.80 -8.97 13.75
N THR A 15 4.51 -9.24 13.56
CA THR A 15 3.97 -9.88 12.36
C THR A 15 4.24 -9.04 11.11
N PHE A 16 4.11 -7.71 11.19
CA PHE A 16 4.47 -6.80 10.10
C PHE A 16 5.94 -6.90 9.69
N LEU A 17 6.86 -6.90 10.66
CA LEU A 17 8.30 -7.00 10.40
C LEU A 17 8.68 -8.38 9.83
N LEU A 18 8.14 -9.46 10.39
CA LEU A 18 8.36 -10.83 9.90
C LEU A 18 7.80 -11.01 8.49
N CYS A 19 6.60 -10.52 8.21
CA CYS A 19 6.00 -10.52 6.87
C CYS A 19 6.86 -9.72 5.88
N SER A 20 7.34 -8.54 6.27
CA SER A 20 8.20 -7.69 5.45
C SER A 20 9.53 -8.36 5.13
N ALA A 21 10.22 -8.90 6.14
CA ALA A 21 11.50 -9.57 5.99
C ALA A 21 11.37 -10.86 5.18
N GLY A 22 10.40 -11.72 5.50
CA GLY A 22 10.13 -12.96 4.77
C GLY A 22 9.79 -12.70 3.30
N THR A 23 8.89 -11.76 3.02
CA THR A 23 8.55 -11.37 1.64
C THR A 23 9.76 -10.80 0.89
N THR A 24 10.61 -10.02 1.56
CA THR A 24 11.83 -9.46 0.97
C THR A 24 12.82 -10.57 0.59
N LEU A 25 13.02 -11.57 1.45
CA LEU A 25 13.88 -12.71 1.17
C LEU A 25 13.37 -13.55 -0.01
N VAL A 26 12.07 -13.87 -0.03
CA VAL A 26 11.46 -14.62 -1.13
C VAL A 26 11.52 -13.84 -2.45
N SER A 27 11.25 -12.54 -2.42
CA SER A 27 11.39 -11.66 -3.59
C SER A 27 12.86 -11.54 -4.05
N GLY A 28 13.80 -11.49 -3.12
CA GLY A 28 15.23 -11.50 -3.39
C GLY A 28 15.67 -12.81 -4.06
N ALA A 29 15.17 -13.95 -3.59
CA ALA A 29 15.40 -15.26 -4.20
C ALA A 29 14.86 -15.31 -5.64
N ALA A 30 13.61 -14.86 -5.86
CA ALA A 30 13.01 -14.80 -7.18
C ALA A 30 13.82 -13.93 -8.16
N ASN A 31 14.26 -12.75 -7.70
CA ASN A 31 15.09 -11.84 -8.49
C ASN A 31 16.49 -12.42 -8.80
N SER A 32 17.09 -13.13 -7.86
CA SER A 32 18.37 -13.81 -8.07
C SER A 32 18.25 -14.86 -9.18
N ILE A 33 17.27 -15.77 -9.08
CA ILE A 33 17.01 -16.78 -10.12
C ILE A 33 16.66 -16.14 -11.46
N ASN A 34 15.86 -15.07 -11.46
CA ASN A 34 15.54 -14.35 -12.69
C ASN A 34 16.81 -13.83 -13.39
N GLN A 35 17.75 -13.25 -12.64
CA GLN A 35 19.02 -12.78 -13.23
C GLN A 35 19.90 -13.95 -13.72
N VAL A 36 19.88 -15.10 -13.03
CA VAL A 36 20.58 -16.32 -13.49
C VAL A 36 20.01 -16.81 -14.82
N ILE A 37 18.68 -16.86 -14.95
CA ILE A 37 17.99 -17.29 -16.19
C ILE A 37 18.24 -16.28 -17.32
N GLU A 38 18.16 -14.97 -17.01
CA GLU A 38 18.22 -13.91 -18.02
C GLU A 38 19.64 -13.44 -18.37
N THR A 39 20.71 -14.00 -17.77
CA THR A 39 22.08 -13.48 -17.88
C THR A 39 22.53 -13.21 -19.33
N SER A 40 22.29 -14.15 -20.26
CA SER A 40 22.69 -13.99 -21.67
C SER A 40 21.85 -12.96 -22.43
N PHE A 41 20.60 -12.76 -22.04
CA PHE A 41 19.70 -11.78 -22.66
C PHE A 41 19.95 -10.38 -22.10
N ASP A 42 20.23 -10.29 -20.80
CA ASP A 42 20.60 -9.04 -20.14
C ASP A 42 21.89 -8.44 -20.70
N ALA A 43 22.84 -9.28 -21.11
CA ALA A 43 24.06 -8.84 -21.78
C ALA A 43 23.81 -8.06 -23.08
N GLN A 44 22.64 -8.25 -23.71
CA GLN A 44 22.29 -7.66 -25.00
C GLN A 44 21.56 -6.32 -24.89
N MET A 45 21.13 -5.92 -23.68
CA MET A 45 20.35 -4.71 -23.43
C MET A 45 21.19 -3.64 -22.73
N ALA A 46 21.07 -2.38 -23.16
CA ALA A 46 21.89 -1.29 -22.62
C ALA A 46 21.65 -1.07 -21.11
N ARG A 47 20.41 -1.26 -20.67
CA ARG A 47 19.99 -1.11 -19.28
C ARG A 47 20.53 -2.20 -18.36
N THR A 48 20.65 -3.45 -18.82
CA THR A 48 20.94 -4.61 -17.96
C THR A 48 22.30 -5.26 -18.17
N ARG A 49 23.08 -4.82 -19.19
CA ARG A 49 24.46 -5.28 -19.43
C ARG A 49 25.43 -5.06 -18.28
N ASN A 50 25.11 -4.16 -17.35
CA ASN A 50 25.93 -3.83 -16.18
C ASN A 50 25.54 -4.63 -14.92
N ARG A 51 24.61 -5.59 -15.01
CA ARG A 51 24.24 -6.45 -13.88
C ARG A 51 25.43 -7.28 -13.41
N VAL A 52 25.50 -7.56 -12.10
CA VAL A 52 26.62 -8.27 -11.46
C VAL A 52 26.91 -9.64 -12.07
N LEU A 53 25.87 -10.41 -12.41
CA LEU A 53 26.00 -11.72 -13.05
C LEU A 53 26.44 -11.64 -14.51
N VAL A 54 26.07 -10.57 -15.23
CA VAL A 54 26.49 -10.34 -16.62
C VAL A 54 27.98 -9.98 -16.67
N LYS A 55 28.44 -9.17 -15.71
CA LYS A 55 29.84 -8.74 -15.60
C LYS A 55 30.76 -9.82 -15.03
N GLY A 56 30.22 -10.92 -14.52
CA GLY A 56 31.00 -12.01 -13.93
C GLY A 56 31.55 -11.70 -12.53
N TYR A 57 31.08 -10.65 -11.85
CA TYR A 57 31.51 -10.32 -10.48
C TYR A 57 30.99 -11.34 -9.44
N LEU A 58 29.95 -12.09 -9.78
CA LEU A 58 29.41 -13.17 -8.97
C LEU A 58 29.19 -14.39 -9.86
N SER A 59 29.52 -15.59 -9.36
CA SER A 59 29.26 -16.82 -10.13
C SER A 59 27.78 -17.21 -10.06
N ARG A 60 27.29 -17.94 -11.07
CA ARG A 60 25.90 -18.44 -11.09
C ARG A 60 25.59 -19.33 -9.89
N MET A 61 26.56 -20.14 -9.46
CA MET A 61 26.40 -21.02 -8.30
C MET A 61 26.18 -20.23 -7.01
N HIS A 62 26.89 -19.11 -6.80
CA HIS A 62 26.64 -18.25 -5.64
C HIS A 62 25.26 -17.61 -5.68
N ALA A 63 24.80 -17.16 -6.85
CA ALA A 63 23.45 -16.59 -6.99
C ALA A 63 22.34 -17.63 -6.75
N VAL A 64 22.52 -18.86 -7.22
CA VAL A 64 21.59 -19.97 -6.93
C VAL A 64 21.65 -20.34 -5.45
N GLY A 65 22.83 -20.41 -4.85
CA GLY A 65 22.99 -20.67 -3.41
C GLY A 65 22.30 -19.61 -2.54
N PHE A 66 22.46 -18.33 -2.89
CA PHE A 66 21.73 -17.23 -2.25
C PHE A 66 20.22 -17.40 -2.41
N ALA A 67 19.74 -17.73 -3.61
CA ALA A 67 18.32 -17.92 -3.85
C ALA A 67 17.73 -19.06 -3.03
N LEU A 68 18.42 -20.20 -2.97
CA LEU A 68 18.01 -21.35 -2.16
C LEU A 68 17.96 -20.96 -0.67
N GLY A 69 19.04 -20.39 -0.13
CA GLY A 69 19.09 -19.96 1.27
C GLY A 69 18.00 -18.92 1.60
N ALA A 70 17.87 -17.87 0.78
CA ALA A 70 16.88 -16.82 0.99
C ALA A 70 15.44 -17.33 0.84
N SER A 71 15.17 -18.23 -0.10
CA SER A 71 13.84 -18.84 -0.24
C SER A 71 13.48 -19.74 0.95
N THR A 72 14.42 -20.57 1.43
CA THR A 72 14.19 -21.43 2.60
C THR A 72 13.96 -20.61 3.86
N VAL A 73 14.83 -19.63 4.14
CA VAL A 73 14.69 -18.76 5.31
C VAL A 73 13.43 -17.91 5.19
N GLY A 74 13.19 -17.30 4.03
CA GLY A 74 12.02 -16.44 3.79
C GLY A 74 10.70 -17.19 3.93
N CYS A 75 10.56 -18.37 3.32
CA CYS A 75 9.36 -19.19 3.45
C CYS A 75 9.16 -19.69 4.89
N SER A 76 10.22 -20.14 5.57
CA SER A 76 10.13 -20.56 6.98
C SER A 76 9.71 -19.40 7.89
N MET A 77 10.25 -18.19 7.67
CA MET A 77 9.85 -16.99 8.41
C MET A 77 8.36 -16.66 8.21
N LEU A 78 7.85 -16.79 6.99
CA LEU A 78 6.43 -16.56 6.71
C LEU A 78 5.54 -17.66 7.34
N TYR A 79 5.97 -18.91 7.28
CA TYR A 79 5.18 -20.06 7.78
C TYR A 79 5.08 -20.05 9.30
N PHE A 80 6.23 -19.99 9.99
CA PHE A 80 6.28 -20.05 11.46
C PHE A 80 6.03 -18.70 12.14
N GLY A 81 6.34 -17.59 11.46
CA GLY A 81 6.30 -16.24 12.03
C GLY A 81 5.11 -15.38 11.61
N VAL A 82 4.29 -15.82 10.65
CA VAL A 82 3.15 -15.04 10.14
C VAL A 82 1.89 -15.89 10.04
N ASN A 83 1.79 -16.75 9.00
CA ASN A 83 0.75 -17.78 8.85
C ASN A 83 0.98 -18.61 7.58
N GLU A 84 0.31 -19.75 7.53
CA GLU A 84 0.39 -20.73 6.45
C GLU A 84 -0.05 -20.14 5.09
N MET A 85 -1.12 -19.35 5.05
CA MET A 85 -1.63 -18.73 3.82
C MET A 85 -0.60 -17.78 3.19
N THR A 86 0.02 -16.92 4.01
CA THR A 86 1.05 -15.97 3.55
C THR A 86 2.27 -16.70 3.02
N ALA A 87 2.69 -17.79 3.68
CA ALA A 87 3.78 -18.64 3.24
C ALA A 87 3.45 -19.34 1.92
N ALA A 88 2.26 -19.91 1.79
CA ALA A 88 1.79 -20.57 0.57
C ALA A 88 1.74 -19.60 -0.61
N LEU A 89 1.20 -18.39 -0.42
CA LEU A 89 1.20 -17.34 -1.43
C LEU A 89 2.63 -16.91 -1.81
N GLY A 90 3.53 -16.77 -0.84
CA GLY A 90 4.94 -16.45 -1.08
C GLY A 90 5.67 -17.52 -1.90
N ALA A 91 5.54 -18.78 -1.53
CA ALA A 91 6.13 -19.91 -2.23
C ALA A 91 5.54 -20.08 -3.64
N ALA A 92 4.22 -19.98 -3.78
CA ALA A 92 3.55 -20.01 -5.07
C ALA A 92 4.03 -18.86 -5.97
N ASN A 93 4.17 -17.64 -5.43
CA ASN A 93 4.67 -16.50 -6.20
C ASN A 93 6.13 -16.67 -6.63
N LEU A 94 6.98 -17.27 -5.78
CA LEU A 94 8.37 -17.60 -6.14
C LEU A 94 8.43 -18.53 -7.36
N ILE A 95 7.63 -19.61 -7.34
CA ILE A 95 7.54 -20.57 -8.45
C ILE A 95 6.95 -19.90 -9.69
N LEU A 96 5.85 -19.16 -9.52
CA LEU A 96 5.19 -18.44 -10.61
C LEU A 96 6.13 -17.44 -11.28
N TYR A 97 6.91 -16.70 -10.50
CA TYR A 97 7.88 -15.74 -11.03
C TYR A 97 8.99 -16.48 -11.80
N THR A 98 9.67 -17.42 -11.15
CA THR A 98 10.93 -17.97 -11.65
C THR A 98 10.74 -19.04 -12.73
N SER A 99 9.77 -19.94 -12.57
CA SER A 99 9.57 -21.09 -13.44
C SER A 99 8.58 -20.82 -14.58
N ILE A 100 7.62 -19.91 -14.38
CA ILE A 100 6.56 -19.65 -15.36
C ILE A 100 6.78 -18.30 -16.03
N TYR A 101 6.72 -17.20 -15.29
CA TYR A 101 6.77 -15.85 -15.84
C TYR A 101 8.09 -15.55 -16.55
N THR A 102 9.24 -15.77 -15.88
CA THR A 102 10.55 -15.43 -16.44
C THR A 102 10.82 -16.12 -17.79
N PRO A 103 10.65 -17.45 -17.94
CA PRO A 103 10.78 -18.11 -19.23
C PRO A 103 9.73 -17.65 -20.25
N MET A 104 8.48 -17.43 -19.82
CA MET A 104 7.37 -17.06 -20.70
C MET A 104 7.61 -15.77 -21.49
N LYS A 105 8.43 -14.83 -20.97
CA LYS A 105 8.83 -13.62 -21.71
C LYS A 105 9.46 -13.91 -23.09
N ARG A 106 9.95 -15.13 -23.32
CA ARG A 106 10.52 -15.60 -24.60
C ARG A 106 9.51 -16.26 -25.52
N TYR A 107 8.46 -16.85 -24.96
CA TYR A 107 7.57 -17.74 -25.70
C TYR A 107 6.26 -17.05 -26.12
N SER A 108 5.69 -16.20 -25.26
CA SER A 108 4.35 -15.67 -25.46
C SER A 108 4.18 -14.26 -24.91
N ILE A 109 3.27 -13.50 -25.55
CA ILE A 109 2.81 -12.19 -25.04
C ILE A 109 2.07 -12.31 -23.69
N LEU A 110 1.61 -13.52 -23.34
CA LEU A 110 0.94 -13.81 -22.07
C LEU A 110 1.82 -13.54 -20.84
N ASN A 111 3.13 -13.37 -21.03
CA ASN A 111 4.04 -12.98 -19.97
C ASN A 111 3.56 -11.74 -19.21
N THR A 112 2.93 -10.77 -19.87
CA THR A 112 2.46 -9.55 -19.20
C THR A 112 1.30 -9.84 -18.26
N TRP A 113 0.39 -10.75 -18.63
CA TRP A 113 -0.73 -11.15 -17.77
C TRP A 113 -0.26 -11.97 -16.59
N VAL A 114 0.61 -12.96 -16.82
CA VAL A 114 1.17 -13.79 -15.74
C VAL A 114 2.04 -12.94 -14.80
N GLY A 115 2.85 -12.04 -15.33
CA GLY A 115 3.62 -11.08 -14.54
C GLY A 115 2.74 -10.12 -13.74
N SER A 116 1.52 -9.83 -14.23
CA SER A 116 0.56 -9.03 -13.47
C SER A 116 -0.03 -9.79 -12.29
N ILE A 117 -0.23 -11.10 -12.41
CA ILE A 117 -0.62 -11.97 -11.28
C ILE A 117 0.49 -11.96 -10.22
N VAL A 118 1.75 -12.12 -10.65
CA VAL A 118 2.92 -12.05 -9.76
C VAL A 118 2.96 -10.76 -8.95
N GLY A 119 2.63 -9.62 -9.58
CA GLY A 119 2.55 -8.31 -8.93
C GLY A 119 1.32 -8.11 -8.02
N ALA A 120 0.27 -8.92 -8.21
CA ALA A 120 -0.99 -8.84 -7.46
C ALA A 120 -0.97 -9.66 -6.16
N ILE A 121 -0.10 -10.67 -6.07
CA ILE A 121 0.02 -11.54 -4.89
C ILE A 121 0.58 -10.82 -3.64
N PRO A 122 1.58 -9.93 -3.70
CA PRO A 122 2.13 -9.29 -2.50
C PRO A 122 1.13 -8.48 -1.65
N PRO A 123 0.13 -7.78 -2.22
CA PRO A 123 -1.00 -7.26 -1.45
C PRO A 123 -1.79 -8.32 -0.69
N LEU A 124 -2.10 -9.46 -1.33
CA LEU A 124 -2.80 -10.58 -0.68
C LEU A 124 -1.99 -11.14 0.48
N MET A 125 -0.68 -11.33 0.28
CA MET A 125 0.24 -11.74 1.34
C MET A 125 0.21 -10.78 2.53
N GLY A 126 0.27 -9.47 2.26
CA GLY A 126 0.21 -8.47 3.32
C GLY A 126 -1.13 -8.49 4.07
N TRP A 127 -2.25 -8.63 3.34
CA TRP A 127 -3.57 -8.69 3.95
C TRP A 127 -3.73 -9.95 4.82
N ALA A 128 -3.44 -11.12 4.26
CA ALA A 128 -3.49 -12.40 4.95
C ALA A 128 -2.59 -12.40 6.20
N ALA A 129 -1.44 -11.72 6.15
CA ALA A 129 -0.55 -11.59 7.29
C ALA A 129 -1.19 -10.85 8.47
N CYS A 130 -2.04 -9.85 8.23
CA CYS A 130 -2.73 -9.09 9.28
C CYS A 130 -4.02 -9.78 9.74
N THR A 131 -4.75 -10.45 8.84
CA THR A 131 -6.04 -11.10 9.15
C THR A 131 -5.92 -12.54 9.63
N GLY A 132 -4.70 -13.06 9.83
CA GLY A 132 -4.51 -14.45 10.22
C GLY A 132 -4.82 -15.48 9.12
N GLY A 133 -4.78 -15.07 7.85
CA GLY A 133 -4.94 -15.95 6.69
C GLY A 133 -6.21 -15.72 5.87
N ASP A 134 -7.14 -14.88 6.33
CA ASP A 134 -8.35 -14.57 5.58
C ASP A 134 -8.09 -13.61 4.40
N LEU A 135 -8.72 -13.89 3.26
CA LEU A 135 -8.64 -13.11 2.03
C LEU A 135 -9.99 -12.45 1.72
N GLY A 136 -10.38 -11.52 2.59
CA GLY A 136 -11.59 -10.71 2.41
C GLY A 136 -11.56 -9.80 1.17
N ALA A 137 -12.68 -9.10 0.94
CA ALA A 137 -12.90 -8.28 -0.27
C ALA A 137 -11.80 -7.23 -0.52
N GLY A 138 -11.28 -6.59 0.53
CA GLY A 138 -10.22 -5.59 0.40
C GLY A 138 -8.89 -6.15 -0.08
N ALA A 139 -8.56 -7.41 0.25
CA ALA A 139 -7.39 -8.09 -0.27
C ALA A 139 -7.45 -8.19 -1.80
N TRP A 140 -8.60 -8.63 -2.32
CA TRP A 140 -8.85 -8.79 -3.74
C TRP A 140 -8.95 -7.47 -4.49
N ILE A 141 -9.50 -6.41 -3.87
CA ILE A 141 -9.49 -5.07 -4.45
C ILE A 141 -8.05 -4.57 -4.62
N LEU A 142 -7.20 -4.66 -3.58
CA LEU A 142 -5.81 -4.21 -3.67
C LEU A 142 -5.01 -5.04 -4.67
N ALA A 143 -5.20 -6.36 -4.67
CA ALA A 143 -4.60 -7.26 -5.65
C ALA A 143 -5.05 -6.91 -7.08
N GLY A 144 -6.35 -6.70 -7.29
CA GLY A 144 -6.93 -6.32 -8.58
C GLY A 144 -6.43 -4.95 -9.07
N LEU A 145 -6.26 -3.99 -8.17
CA LEU A 145 -5.70 -2.68 -8.50
C LEU A 145 -4.24 -2.80 -8.94
N LEU A 146 -3.42 -3.55 -8.20
CA LEU A 146 -2.02 -3.76 -8.57
C LEU A 146 -1.88 -4.58 -9.86
N TYR A 147 -2.75 -5.58 -10.05
CA TYR A 147 -2.87 -6.33 -11.30
C TYR A 147 -3.15 -5.40 -12.48
N CYS A 148 -4.21 -4.60 -12.38
CA CYS A 148 -4.62 -3.70 -13.45
C CYS A 148 -3.58 -2.61 -13.72
N TRP A 149 -2.94 -2.08 -12.66
CA TRP A 149 -1.93 -1.03 -12.78
C TRP A 149 -0.68 -1.49 -13.54
N GLN A 150 -0.32 -2.78 -13.51
CA GLN A 150 0.83 -3.29 -14.28
C GLN A 150 0.71 -2.99 -15.78
N PHE A 151 -0.49 -3.06 -16.35
CA PHE A 151 -0.69 -2.91 -17.80
C PHE A 151 -0.35 -1.51 -18.33
N PRO A 152 -0.97 -0.40 -17.89
CA PRO A 152 -0.58 0.93 -18.33
C PRO A 152 0.87 1.26 -17.97
N HIS A 153 1.40 0.74 -16.87
CA HIS A 153 2.80 0.94 -16.48
C HIS A 153 3.78 0.24 -17.43
N PHE A 154 3.69 -1.09 -17.54
CA PHE A 154 4.63 -1.91 -18.28
C PHE A 154 4.49 -1.75 -19.80
N ASN A 155 3.28 -1.61 -20.32
CA ASN A 155 3.07 -1.39 -21.76
C ASN A 155 3.66 -0.05 -22.20
N ALA A 156 3.53 1.00 -21.38
CA ALA A 156 4.12 2.30 -21.65
C ALA A 156 5.66 2.27 -21.58
N LEU A 157 6.22 1.56 -20.59
CA LEU A 157 7.66 1.33 -20.49
C LEU A 157 8.19 0.60 -21.73
N SER A 158 7.60 -0.57 -22.01
CA SER A 158 8.05 -1.45 -23.09
C SER A 158 7.96 -0.80 -24.46
N TRP A 159 7.07 0.20 -24.65
CA TRP A 159 6.92 0.96 -25.89
C TRP A 159 8.21 1.67 -26.35
N ASN A 160 9.01 2.18 -25.41
CA ASN A 160 10.24 2.92 -25.74
C ASN A 160 11.47 2.01 -25.87
N ILE A 161 11.46 0.85 -25.22
CA ILE A 161 12.57 -0.11 -25.20
C ILE A 161 12.34 -1.32 -26.11
N ARG A 162 11.35 -1.23 -27.00
CA ARG A 162 11.02 -2.26 -27.99
C ARG A 162 12.20 -2.74 -28.82
N PRO A 163 13.06 -1.85 -29.39
CA PRO A 163 14.15 -2.31 -30.23
C PRO A 163 15.15 -3.18 -29.45
N GLU A 164 15.42 -2.82 -28.19
CA GLU A 164 16.28 -3.62 -27.30
C GLU A 164 15.63 -4.97 -26.96
N TYR A 165 14.32 -4.99 -26.69
CA TYR A 165 13.61 -6.25 -26.45
C TYR A 165 13.63 -7.16 -27.67
N LEU A 166 13.41 -6.62 -28.87
CA LEU A 166 13.50 -7.38 -30.12
C LEU A 166 14.91 -7.94 -30.32
N LYS A 167 15.95 -7.12 -30.12
CA LYS A 167 17.34 -7.53 -30.24
C LYS A 167 17.70 -8.67 -29.30
N ALA A 168 17.28 -8.57 -28.03
CA ALA A 168 17.49 -9.63 -27.06
C ALA A 168 16.60 -10.87 -27.33
N GLY A 169 15.57 -10.76 -28.16
CA GLY A 169 14.64 -11.81 -28.59
C GLY A 169 13.39 -12.00 -27.71
N TYR A 170 13.02 -10.97 -26.94
CA TYR A 170 11.82 -10.99 -26.10
C TYR A 170 10.53 -10.79 -26.90
N LYS A 171 9.50 -11.57 -26.58
CA LYS A 171 8.18 -11.49 -27.21
C LYS A 171 7.23 -10.61 -26.39
N MET A 172 7.47 -9.30 -26.43
CA MET A 172 6.61 -8.32 -25.76
C MET A 172 5.39 -7.96 -26.61
N MET A 173 4.28 -7.64 -25.94
CA MET A 173 3.05 -7.17 -26.58
C MET A 173 3.30 -5.90 -27.40
N ALA A 174 4.12 -4.98 -26.88
CA ALA A 174 4.48 -3.75 -27.56
C ALA A 174 5.15 -3.96 -28.94
N ASN A 175 5.81 -5.10 -29.14
CA ASN A 175 6.50 -5.45 -30.39
C ASN A 175 5.57 -6.19 -31.36
N SER A 176 4.94 -7.26 -30.88
CA SER A 176 4.16 -8.17 -31.70
C SER A 176 2.74 -7.69 -31.97
N HIS A 177 2.12 -7.01 -30.99
CA HIS A 177 0.72 -6.57 -31.05
C HIS A 177 0.59 -5.14 -30.50
N PRO A 178 1.17 -4.13 -31.17
CA PRO A 178 1.19 -2.75 -30.68
C PRO A 178 -0.22 -2.16 -30.45
N ALA A 179 -1.19 -2.46 -31.32
CA ALA A 179 -2.57 -2.00 -31.12
C ALA A 179 -3.25 -2.62 -29.88
N LEU A 180 -2.96 -3.90 -29.60
CA LEU A 180 -3.43 -4.56 -28.39
C LEU A 180 -2.76 -3.94 -27.15
N CYS A 181 -1.46 -3.64 -27.24
CA CYS A 181 -0.68 -3.01 -26.17
C CYS A 181 -1.35 -1.72 -25.66
N THR A 182 -1.68 -0.79 -26.57
CA THR A 182 -2.30 0.48 -26.17
C THR A 182 -3.75 0.32 -25.71
N ARG A 183 -4.54 -0.55 -26.37
CA ARG A 183 -5.93 -0.83 -25.98
C ARG A 183 -6.02 -1.46 -24.59
N VAL A 184 -5.14 -2.41 -24.29
CA VAL A 184 -5.07 -3.08 -22.99
C VAL A 184 -4.66 -2.11 -21.90
N SER A 185 -3.74 -1.17 -22.16
CA SER A 185 -3.40 -0.10 -21.23
C SER A 185 -4.60 0.76 -20.88
N LEU A 186 -5.33 1.24 -21.89
CA LEU A 186 -6.54 2.05 -21.69
C LEU A 186 -7.61 1.29 -20.91
N ARG A 187 -7.93 0.06 -21.32
CA ARG A 187 -8.94 -0.77 -20.65
C ARG A 187 -8.66 -0.96 -19.16
N HIS A 188 -7.42 -1.23 -18.79
CA HIS A 188 -7.08 -1.44 -17.38
C HIS A 188 -7.10 -0.16 -16.55
N THR A 189 -6.90 1.03 -17.13
CA THR A 189 -7.17 2.27 -16.40
C THR A 189 -8.66 2.44 -16.04
N GLY A 190 -9.56 1.99 -16.92
CA GLY A 190 -10.99 1.91 -16.64
C GLY A 190 -11.31 0.91 -15.51
N PHE A 191 -10.67 -0.26 -15.50
CA PHE A 191 -10.81 -1.23 -14.40
C PHE A 191 -10.27 -0.70 -13.06
N ILE A 192 -9.16 0.05 -13.07
CA ILE A 192 -8.65 0.72 -11.85
C ILE A 192 -9.69 1.70 -11.31
N ALA A 193 -10.30 2.51 -12.17
CA ALA A 193 -11.36 3.42 -11.77
C ALA A 193 -12.57 2.65 -11.20
N GLY A 194 -13.03 1.61 -11.88
CA GLY A 194 -14.13 0.75 -11.41
C GLY A 194 -13.86 0.08 -10.07
N LEU A 195 -12.65 -0.47 -9.86
CA LEU A 195 -12.24 -1.06 -8.58
C LEU A 195 -12.14 0.00 -7.47
N SER A 196 -11.73 1.22 -7.80
CA SER A 196 -11.67 2.32 -6.83
C SER A 196 -13.08 2.77 -6.41
N LEU A 197 -14.05 2.75 -7.31
CA LEU A 197 -15.47 3.01 -7.02
C LEU A 197 -16.15 1.84 -6.28
N LEU A 198 -15.69 0.61 -6.52
CA LEU A 198 -16.20 -0.60 -5.85
C LEU A 198 -15.70 -0.70 -4.40
N ALA A 199 -14.53 -0.11 -4.07
CA ALA A 199 -13.93 -0.21 -2.75
C ALA A 199 -14.84 0.27 -1.60
N PRO A 200 -15.53 1.43 -1.70
CA PRO A 200 -16.51 1.83 -0.70
C PRO A 200 -17.77 0.96 -0.67
N ALA A 201 -18.20 0.43 -1.82
CA ALA A 201 -19.38 -0.44 -1.89
C ALA A 201 -19.17 -1.80 -1.20
N LEU A 202 -17.92 -2.28 -1.13
CA LEU A 202 -17.53 -3.49 -0.41
C LEU A 202 -17.01 -3.19 1.01
N ASP A 203 -17.29 -2.00 1.52
CA ASP A 203 -16.92 -1.52 2.86
C ASP A 203 -15.42 -1.53 3.19
N VAL A 204 -14.56 -1.43 2.16
CA VAL A 204 -13.10 -1.40 2.32
C VAL A 204 -12.61 0.01 2.65
N THR A 205 -13.26 1.04 2.10
CA THR A 205 -12.91 2.46 2.27
C THR A 205 -14.15 3.32 2.47
N ASN A 206 -13.97 4.56 2.91
CA ASN A 206 -15.06 5.53 2.99
C ASN A 206 -15.52 5.98 1.59
N VAL A 207 -16.77 6.46 1.46
CA VAL A 207 -17.32 6.96 0.18
C VAL A 207 -16.49 8.12 -0.42
N TRP A 208 -15.85 8.92 0.44
CA TRP A 208 -14.93 9.98 0.01
C TRP A 208 -13.75 9.48 -0.84
N PHE A 209 -13.29 8.25 -0.60
CA PHE A 209 -12.25 7.62 -1.40
C PHE A 209 -12.60 7.58 -2.89
N ALA A 210 -13.85 7.26 -3.23
CA ALA A 210 -14.31 7.25 -4.61
C ALA A 210 -14.19 8.65 -5.22
N LEU A 211 -14.63 9.69 -4.51
CA LEU A 211 -14.58 11.08 -4.99
C LEU A 211 -13.14 11.60 -5.14
N GLU A 212 -12.26 11.30 -4.17
CA GLU A 212 -10.86 11.75 -4.19
C GLU A 212 -10.02 11.04 -5.26
N THR A 213 -10.32 9.77 -5.54
CA THR A 213 -9.60 9.01 -6.57
C THR A 213 -10.09 9.28 -7.99
N LEU A 214 -11.30 9.82 -8.17
CA LEU A 214 -11.83 10.18 -9.49
C LEU A 214 -10.89 11.07 -10.31
N PRO A 215 -10.41 12.25 -9.84
CA PRO A 215 -9.51 13.09 -10.63
C PRO A 215 -8.19 12.38 -10.95
N LEU A 216 -7.64 11.62 -9.99
CA LEU A 216 -6.41 10.86 -10.16
C LEU A 216 -6.55 9.77 -11.25
N ASN A 217 -7.65 9.01 -11.21
CA ASN A 217 -7.95 7.94 -12.16
C ASN A 217 -8.40 8.48 -13.52
N ALA A 218 -9.15 9.58 -13.56
CA ALA A 218 -9.57 10.24 -14.80
C ALA A 218 -8.36 10.77 -15.57
N TYR A 219 -7.40 11.41 -14.89
CA TYR A 219 -6.17 11.85 -15.53
C TYR A 219 -5.30 10.67 -16.00
N PHE A 220 -5.27 9.57 -15.24
CA PHE A 220 -4.58 8.35 -15.70
C PHE A 220 -5.19 7.79 -16.98
N ALA A 221 -6.53 7.70 -17.02
CA ALA A 221 -7.28 7.24 -18.18
C ALA A 221 -7.11 8.17 -19.39
N TYR A 222 -7.07 9.50 -19.17
CA TYR A 222 -6.77 10.47 -20.21
C TYR A 222 -5.38 10.24 -20.83
N LEU A 223 -4.34 10.04 -20.01
CA LEU A 223 -3.00 9.74 -20.52
C LEU A 223 -2.95 8.40 -21.25
N ALA A 224 -3.71 7.40 -20.79
CA ALA A 224 -3.83 6.11 -21.48
C ALA A 224 -4.57 6.24 -22.81
N TYR A 225 -5.57 7.12 -22.89
CA TYR A 225 -6.27 7.46 -24.12
C TYR A 225 -5.37 8.22 -25.10
N ASP A 226 -4.61 9.22 -24.64
CA ASP A 226 -3.62 9.93 -25.47
C ASP A 226 -2.58 8.96 -26.05
N PHE A 227 -2.11 8.00 -25.25
CA PHE A 227 -1.25 6.92 -25.70
C PHE A 227 -1.94 5.97 -26.70
N HIS A 228 -3.21 5.65 -26.49
CA HIS A 228 -3.99 4.84 -27.42
C HIS A 228 -4.16 5.49 -28.79
N GLN A 229 -4.39 6.81 -28.82
CA GLN A 229 -4.59 7.56 -30.06
C GLN A 229 -3.28 7.84 -30.80
N LYS A 230 -2.22 8.27 -30.09
CA LYS A 230 -0.97 8.71 -30.72
C LYS A 230 0.06 7.61 -30.88
N ALA A 231 0.12 6.68 -29.94
CA ALA A 231 1.06 5.56 -29.95
C ALA A 231 2.54 5.97 -30.19
N ASP A 232 2.98 7.09 -29.62
CA ASP A 232 4.33 7.64 -29.82
C ASP A 232 5.21 7.53 -28.55
N SER A 233 6.50 7.85 -28.69
CA SER A 233 7.45 7.84 -27.56
C SER A 233 7.14 8.89 -26.48
N LYS A 234 6.46 9.98 -26.84
CA LYS A 234 6.16 11.08 -25.90
C LYS A 234 4.97 10.73 -25.00
N SER A 235 3.87 10.26 -25.59
CA SER A 235 2.66 9.80 -24.88
C SER A 235 2.96 8.61 -23.96
N SER A 236 3.68 7.60 -24.46
CA SER A 236 4.13 6.46 -23.63
C SER A 236 4.98 6.90 -22.44
N ARG A 237 5.92 7.83 -22.62
CA ARG A 237 6.76 8.32 -21.51
C ARG A 237 5.97 9.12 -20.48
N LYS A 238 4.98 9.90 -20.91
CA LYS A 238 4.05 10.60 -19.99
C LYS A 238 3.24 9.60 -19.18
N LEU A 239 2.64 8.60 -19.84
CA LEU A 239 1.85 7.55 -19.19
C LEU A 239 2.70 6.77 -18.17
N PHE A 240 3.90 6.34 -18.56
CA PHE A 240 4.83 5.64 -17.67
C PHE A 240 5.21 6.48 -16.45
N ARG A 241 5.62 7.74 -16.64
CA ARG A 241 5.98 8.63 -15.52
C ARG A 241 4.82 8.87 -14.57
N PHE A 242 3.62 9.10 -15.13
CA PHE A 242 2.45 9.30 -14.31
C PHE A 242 2.06 8.03 -13.56
N SER A 243 2.18 6.85 -14.16
CA SER A 243 1.88 5.58 -13.46
C SER A 243 2.74 5.38 -12.20
N LEU A 244 4.01 5.83 -12.21
CA LEU A 244 4.91 5.80 -11.05
C LEU A 244 4.43 6.69 -9.90
N LEU A 245 3.80 7.83 -10.23
CA LEU A 245 3.21 8.74 -9.24
C LEU A 245 1.82 8.28 -8.79
N HIS A 246 1.02 7.75 -9.73
CA HIS A 246 -0.35 7.29 -9.52
C HIS A 246 -0.44 6.22 -8.43
N LEU A 247 0.43 5.20 -8.47
CA LEU A 247 0.34 4.09 -7.53
C LEU A 247 0.59 4.52 -6.06
N PRO A 248 1.69 5.22 -5.72
CA PRO A 248 1.88 5.72 -4.36
C PRO A 248 0.76 6.65 -3.89
N LEU A 249 0.27 7.55 -4.75
CA LEU A 249 -0.86 8.43 -4.40
C LEU A 249 -2.14 7.64 -4.14
N LEU A 250 -2.46 6.66 -4.99
CA LEU A 250 -3.62 5.80 -4.80
C LEU A 250 -3.52 5.01 -3.50
N MET A 251 -2.33 4.47 -3.18
CA MET A 251 -2.10 3.75 -1.92
C MET A 251 -2.22 4.68 -0.70
N ALA A 252 -1.74 5.93 -0.80
CA ALA A 252 -1.90 6.92 0.26
C ALA A 252 -3.38 7.28 0.49
N LEU A 253 -4.15 7.50 -0.58
CA LEU A 253 -5.59 7.76 -0.49
C LEU A 253 -6.34 6.57 0.13
N PHE A 254 -5.95 5.34 -0.19
CA PHE A 254 -6.49 4.13 0.45
C PHE A 254 -6.29 4.16 1.97
N LEU A 255 -5.07 4.46 2.42
CA LEU A 255 -4.72 4.52 3.84
C LEU A 255 -5.48 5.65 4.55
N LEU A 256 -5.52 6.85 3.96
CA LEU A 256 -6.24 8.00 4.52
C LEU A 256 -7.74 7.71 4.68
N ASN A 257 -8.34 6.99 3.73
CA ASN A 257 -9.76 6.64 3.74
C ASN A 257 -10.05 5.26 4.34
N LYS A 258 -9.10 4.65 5.06
CA LYS A 258 -9.35 3.41 5.80
C LYS A 258 -10.48 3.64 6.80
N LYS A 259 -11.49 2.76 6.80
CA LYS A 259 -12.68 2.91 7.66
C LYS A 259 -12.41 2.55 9.12
N HIS A 260 -11.71 1.44 9.34
CA HIS A 260 -11.29 0.97 10.65
C HIS A 260 -9.90 1.54 10.99
N TRP A 261 -9.87 2.82 11.36
CA TRP A 261 -8.74 3.31 12.15
C TRP A 261 -8.96 2.85 13.60
N LEU A 262 -7.91 2.28 14.21
CA LEU A 262 -7.87 1.79 15.58
C LEU A 262 -8.51 2.73 16.62
N PHE A 263 -8.61 4.02 16.33
CA PHE A 263 -9.12 5.05 17.24
C PHE A 263 -10.63 5.33 17.17
N ARG A 264 -11.40 4.71 16.26
CA ARG A 264 -12.83 5.08 16.08
C ARG A 264 -13.82 4.12 16.71
N GLU A 265 -13.41 2.89 17.03
CA GLU A 265 -14.29 1.93 17.73
C GLU A 265 -14.31 2.17 19.25
N ASP A 266 -13.19 2.54 19.85
CA ASP A 266 -13.13 2.85 21.29
C ASP A 266 -14.00 4.06 21.63
N SER A 267 -13.94 5.15 20.84
CA SER A 267 -14.81 6.31 21.09
C SER A 267 -16.29 6.00 20.88
N LYS A 268 -16.65 5.08 19.97
CA LYS A 268 -18.06 4.70 19.75
C LYS A 268 -18.56 3.75 20.83
N LYS A 269 -17.72 2.82 21.30
CA LYS A 269 -18.05 1.93 22.43
C LYS A 269 -18.11 2.71 23.73
N GLU A 270 -17.17 3.60 24.00
CA GLU A 270 -17.21 4.49 25.18
C GLU A 270 -18.43 5.40 25.15
N MET A 271 -18.77 6.00 24.00
CA MET A 271 -20.00 6.81 23.89
C MET A 271 -21.27 5.98 24.10
N VAL A 272 -21.34 4.76 23.57
CA VAL A 272 -22.50 3.86 23.72
C VAL A 272 -22.59 3.30 25.15
N GLU A 273 -21.47 3.02 25.81
CA GLU A 273 -21.43 2.63 27.23
C GLU A 273 -21.76 3.80 28.16
N LEU A 274 -21.31 5.03 27.84
CA LEU A 274 -21.69 6.24 28.56
C LEU A 274 -23.18 6.55 28.40
N GLU A 275 -23.74 6.46 27.20
CA GLU A 275 -25.17 6.63 26.95
C GLU A 275 -25.99 5.51 27.60
N GLY A 276 -25.57 4.25 27.49
CA GLY A 276 -26.21 3.11 28.13
C GLY A 276 -26.19 3.19 29.67
N GLY A 277 -25.05 3.58 30.24
CA GLY A 277 -24.90 3.79 31.69
C GLY A 277 -25.70 4.97 32.23
N LEU A 278 -25.88 6.04 31.44
CA LEU A 278 -26.77 7.16 31.79
C LEU A 278 -28.24 6.75 31.78
N VAL A 279 -28.67 5.93 30.83
CA VAL A 279 -30.04 5.42 30.74
C VAL A 279 -30.35 4.45 31.88
N ASP A 280 -29.43 3.53 32.19
CA ASP A 280 -29.58 2.60 33.31
C ASP A 280 -29.52 3.33 34.67
N GLY A 281 -28.66 4.35 34.81
CA GLY A 281 -28.60 5.20 35.99
C GLY A 281 -29.87 6.03 36.22
N ALA A 282 -30.49 6.55 35.15
CA ALA A 282 -31.76 7.27 35.21
C ALA A 282 -32.94 6.34 35.55
N MET A 283 -32.92 5.10 35.06
CA MET A 283 -33.92 4.07 35.41
C MET A 283 -33.77 3.58 36.86
N ALA A 284 -32.54 3.44 37.36
CA ALA A 284 -32.26 3.02 38.73
C ALA A 284 -32.60 4.08 39.79
N THR A 285 -32.61 5.37 39.42
CA THR A 285 -32.92 6.48 40.33
C THR A 285 -34.40 6.88 40.36
N GLY A 286 -35.28 6.20 39.60
CA GLY A 286 -36.73 6.32 39.75
C GLY A 286 -37.28 7.74 39.53
N VAL A 287 -36.59 8.60 38.77
CA VAL A 287 -37.06 9.96 38.47
C VAL A 287 -38.05 9.90 37.30
N PHE A 288 -39.30 9.53 37.60
CA PHE A 288 -40.42 9.71 36.70
C PHE A 288 -40.79 11.20 36.66
N VAL A 289 -40.44 11.90 35.57
CA VAL A 289 -41.05 13.19 35.25
C VAL A 289 -42.38 12.91 34.53
N SER A 290 -43.46 12.85 35.31
CA SER A 290 -44.84 12.83 34.81
C SER A 290 -45.33 14.26 34.60
N GLY A 291 -45.92 14.54 33.43
CA GLY A 291 -46.36 15.88 33.04
C GLY A 291 -47.67 16.35 33.71
N GLY A 292 -47.85 17.67 33.77
CA GLY A 292 -49.13 18.33 34.03
C GLY A 292 -49.04 19.81 34.42
N GLY A 293 -49.61 20.69 33.58
CA GLY A 293 -50.45 21.83 34.00
C GLY A 293 -49.86 23.12 34.59
N GLU A 294 -49.90 24.19 33.78
CA GLU A 294 -50.23 25.61 34.07
C GLU A 294 -49.36 26.56 34.93
N LYS A 295 -49.00 27.68 34.27
CA LYS A 295 -48.82 29.10 34.67
C LYS A 295 -48.66 29.49 36.16
N SER A 296 -47.59 30.22 36.49
CA SER A 296 -47.58 31.70 36.70
C SER A 296 -46.24 32.19 37.27
N GLU A 297 -46.02 33.50 37.18
CA GLU A 297 -44.81 34.30 37.42
C GLU A 297 -44.21 34.29 38.84
N ASP A 298 -42.93 34.71 38.82
CA ASP A 298 -42.21 35.57 39.77
C ASP A 298 -41.32 34.98 40.87
N SER A 299 -40.30 35.78 41.13
CA SER A 299 -38.97 35.62 41.67
C SER A 299 -38.84 35.28 43.16
N SER A 300 -37.79 34.52 43.50
CA SER A 300 -36.85 34.80 44.60
C SER A 300 -35.79 33.69 44.74
N GLU A 301 -34.54 34.10 44.58
CA GLU A 301 -33.30 33.66 45.23
C GLU A 301 -33.38 32.50 46.26
N TYR A 302 -32.50 31.48 46.17
CA TYR A 302 -31.48 31.16 47.18
C TYR A 302 -30.70 29.86 46.88
N LEU A 303 -29.37 30.00 46.97
CA LEU A 303 -28.36 29.05 47.51
C LEU A 303 -28.11 27.70 46.81
N VAL A 304 -27.12 27.69 45.91
CA VAL A 304 -26.27 26.53 45.62
C VAL A 304 -25.02 26.63 46.50
N PRO A 305 -24.72 25.67 47.40
CA PRO A 305 -23.47 25.67 48.14
C PRO A 305 -22.29 25.27 47.23
N ASN A 306 -21.39 26.22 47.00
CA ASN A 306 -20.03 25.97 46.50
C ASN A 306 -19.22 25.28 47.61
N ILE A 307 -18.87 24.01 47.41
CA ILE A 307 -17.79 23.36 48.15
C ILE A 307 -16.55 23.41 47.25
N VAL A 308 -15.74 24.45 47.48
CA VAL A 308 -14.30 24.44 47.21
C VAL A 308 -13.63 24.44 48.57
N ALA A 309 -12.93 23.35 48.88
CA ALA A 309 -11.90 23.33 49.91
C ALA A 309 -10.56 23.10 49.21
N ASP A 310 -9.70 24.11 49.32
CA ASP A 310 -8.30 24.15 48.91
C ASP A 310 -7.47 23.01 49.53
N ILE A 311 -6.44 22.57 48.79
CA ILE A 311 -5.02 22.65 49.20
C ILE A 311 -4.16 22.46 47.92
N GLY A 312 -3.31 23.45 47.61
CA GLY A 312 -2.04 23.22 46.90
C GLY A 312 -1.83 23.92 45.55
N ALA A 313 -1.77 25.25 45.54
CA ALA A 313 -1.36 26.06 44.40
C ALA A 313 0.15 25.95 44.08
N ALA A 314 0.49 25.82 42.78
CA ALA A 314 1.69 26.39 42.17
C ALA A 314 1.48 26.54 40.65
N THR A 315 0.97 27.68 40.22
CA THR A 315 0.95 28.10 38.81
C THR A 315 2.35 28.55 38.37
N PRO A 316 2.91 28.10 37.23
CA PRO A 316 4.21 28.57 36.75
C PRO A 316 4.14 30.02 36.26
N SER A 317 5.16 30.82 36.58
CA SER A 317 5.28 32.20 36.11
C SER A 317 5.60 32.28 34.60
N PRO A 318 5.23 33.36 33.89
CA PRO A 318 5.40 33.49 32.44
C PRO A 318 6.84 33.35 31.91
N GLY A 319 7.86 33.40 32.78
CA GLY A 319 9.26 33.19 32.41
C GLY A 319 9.66 31.72 32.23
N SER A 320 8.85 30.77 32.69
CA SER A 320 9.16 29.34 32.66
C SER A 320 8.86 28.65 31.33
N ILE A 321 7.91 29.17 30.53
CA ILE A 321 7.62 28.64 29.19
C ILE A 321 8.74 28.98 28.20
N LYS A 322 9.32 30.19 28.31
CA LYS A 322 10.41 30.63 27.43
C LYS A 322 11.72 29.88 27.70
N ALA A 323 11.98 29.53 28.96
CA ALA A 323 13.13 28.69 29.34
C ALA A 323 13.00 27.24 28.84
N ILE A 324 11.77 26.74 28.69
CA ILE A 324 11.49 25.41 28.13
C ILE A 324 11.61 25.43 26.59
N GLU A 325 11.14 26.49 25.92
CA GLU A 325 11.34 26.69 24.48
C GLU A 325 12.82 26.82 24.09
N ASP A 326 13.61 27.60 24.85
CA ASP A 326 15.03 27.80 24.56
C ASP A 326 15.84 26.50 24.79
N SER A 327 15.45 25.66 25.76
CA SER A 327 16.07 24.35 26.01
C SER A 327 15.68 23.29 24.96
N LEU A 328 14.48 23.37 24.39
CA LEU A 328 14.06 22.51 23.27
C LEU A 328 14.77 22.90 21.96
N LEU A 329 14.96 24.19 21.71
CA LEU A 329 15.65 24.67 20.51
C LEU A 329 17.17 24.43 20.55
N SER A 330 17.81 24.47 21.73
CA SER A 330 19.24 24.15 21.85
C SER A 330 19.55 22.66 21.65
N ASN A 331 18.59 21.77 21.94
CA ASN A 331 18.76 20.32 21.80
C ASN A 331 18.45 19.80 20.38
N VAL A 332 17.67 20.53 19.59
CA VAL A 332 17.41 20.22 18.17
C VAL A 332 18.59 20.61 17.27
N ALA A 333 19.44 21.54 17.68
CA ALA A 333 20.63 21.96 16.94
C ALA A 333 21.81 20.96 17.01
N THR A 334 21.74 19.91 17.85
CA THR A 334 22.87 19.01 18.12
C THR A 334 22.77 17.63 17.43
N VAL A 335 21.75 17.39 16.59
CA VAL A 335 21.49 16.04 15.98
C VAL A 335 21.39 16.07 14.44
N LEU A 336 21.93 17.06 13.75
CA LEU A 336 22.05 17.05 12.29
C LEU A 336 23.53 17.07 11.85
N PRO A 337 24.07 15.96 11.31
CA PRO A 337 25.28 16.03 10.51
C PRO A 337 24.95 16.67 9.15
N THR A 338 25.64 17.78 8.90
CA THR A 338 25.73 18.53 7.65
C THR A 338 25.76 17.67 6.38
N ALA A 339 24.77 17.85 5.51
CA ALA A 339 24.79 17.38 4.13
C ALA A 339 25.85 18.15 3.32
N GLY A 340 26.91 17.45 2.92
CA GLY A 340 27.94 17.94 2.02
C GLY A 340 27.41 18.06 0.58
N LYS A 341 27.52 19.26 0.02
CA LYS A 341 27.38 19.60 -1.40
C LYS A 341 28.36 18.78 -2.25
N GLN A 342 27.92 18.20 -3.37
CA GLN A 342 28.77 18.03 -4.54
C GLN A 342 27.99 18.13 -5.85
N LYS A 343 28.47 19.03 -6.70
CA LYS A 343 28.09 19.25 -8.10
C LYS A 343 28.85 18.25 -9.00
N LEU A 344 28.14 17.55 -9.88
CA LEU A 344 28.33 17.40 -11.34
C LEU A 344 27.52 16.21 -11.86
#